data_AF-A0A7W0RUD5-F1
#
_entry.id   AF-A0A7W0RUD5-F1
#
_cell.length_a   1.000
_cell.length_b   1.000
_cell.length_c   1.000
_cell.angle_alpha   90.00
_cell.angle_beta   90.00
_cell.angle_gamma   90.00
#
_symmetry.space_group_name_H-M   'P 1'
#
loop_
_entity.id
_entity.type
_entity.pdbx_description
1 polymer ?
#
loop_
_entity_poly.entity_id
_entity_poly.type
_entity_poly.pdbx_seq_one_letter_code
_entity_poly.pdbx_strand_id
1 'polypeptide(L)'
;MKPPVAVRIALRELRGGLAGFRVFLACLALGVAAIAAVGSLRAAIEAGLTREASSILGGDVEIEFTYRFADEVERAWMAANALAVSEIVEFRSMVAAAGPGGEAERALVQVKAVDGLYPLYG
;
A
#
# COMPACT_ATOMS: atom_id res chain seq x y z
N MET A 1 -47.36 7.48 5.07
CA MET A 1 -47.88 7.36 3.69
C MET A 1 -48.20 5.89 3.41
N LYS A 2 -49.41 5.56 2.94
CA LYS A 2 -49.77 4.17 2.59
C LYS A 2 -49.10 3.83 1.24
N PRO A 3 -48.41 2.68 1.11
CA PRO A 3 -47.78 2.31 -0.14
C PRO A 3 -48.82 2.16 -1.25
N PRO A 4 -48.48 2.51 -2.51
CA PRO A 4 -49.38 2.35 -3.65
C PRO A 4 -49.86 0.90 -3.77
N VAL A 5 -51.10 0.72 -4.22
CA VAL A 5 -51.72 -0.62 -4.37
C VAL A 5 -50.85 -1.54 -5.25
N ALA A 6 -50.23 -0.99 -6.30
CA ALA A 6 -49.32 -1.71 -7.20
C ALA A 6 -48.11 -2.34 -6.46
N VAL A 7 -47.45 -1.58 -5.57
CA VAL A 7 -46.32 -2.07 -4.76
C VAL A 7 -46.77 -3.19 -3.83
N ARG A 8 -47.98 -3.07 -3.27
CA ARG A 8 -48.54 -4.05 -2.34
C ARG A 8 -48.90 -5.37 -3.03
N ILE A 9 -49.35 -5.32 -4.28
CA ILE A 9 -49.62 -6.52 -5.10
C ILE A 9 -48.29 -7.18 -5.50
N ALA A 10 -47.33 -6.40 -6.00
CA ALA A 10 -46.00 -6.91 -6.40
C ALA A 10 -45.27 -7.64 -5.26
N LEU A 11 -45.30 -7.10 -4.04
CA LEU A 11 -44.69 -7.74 -2.86
C LEU A 11 -45.38 -9.05 -2.43
N ARG A 12 -46.69 -9.21 -2.71
CA ARG A 12 -47.42 -10.46 -2.42
C ARG A 12 -47.11 -11.54 -3.44
N GLU A 13 -47.00 -11.19 -4.72
CA GLU A 13 -46.56 -12.11 -5.79
C GLU A 13 -45.12 -12.59 -5.58
N LEU A 14 -44.21 -11.67 -5.22
CA LEU A 14 -42.82 -12.00 -4.88
C LEU A 14 -42.72 -13.05 -3.77
N ARG A 15 -43.58 -12.99 -2.74
CA ARG A 15 -43.59 -13.97 -1.65
C ARG A 15 -43.88 -15.41 -2.10
N GLY A 16 -44.64 -15.60 -3.18
CA GLY A 16 -44.94 -16.92 -3.73
C GLY A 16 -43.81 -17.50 -4.60
N GLY A 17 -43.09 -16.65 -5.35
CA GLY A 17 -42.03 -17.07 -6.29
C GLY A 17 -40.60 -17.04 -5.74
N LEU A 18 -40.35 -16.33 -4.62
CA LEU A 18 -39.01 -16.13 -4.07
C LEU A 18 -38.29 -17.43 -3.68
N ALA A 19 -39.01 -18.50 -3.32
CA ALA A 19 -38.40 -19.77 -2.90
C ALA A 19 -37.62 -20.46 -4.02
N GLY A 20 -38.10 -20.40 -5.27
CA GLY A 20 -37.39 -20.93 -6.44
C GLY A 20 -36.29 -20.00 -6.96
N PHE A 21 -36.37 -18.71 -6.65
CA PHE A 21 -35.45 -17.68 -7.18
C PHE A 21 -34.30 -17.33 -6.23
N ARG A 22 -34.22 -17.96 -5.04
CA ARG A 22 -33.22 -17.65 -4.00
C ARG A 22 -31.80 -17.78 -4.50
N VAL A 23 -31.50 -18.81 -5.30
CA VAL A 23 -30.15 -19.07 -5.82
C VAL A 23 -29.72 -17.96 -6.78
N PHE A 24 -30.62 -17.55 -7.69
CA PHE A 24 -30.35 -16.42 -8.59
C PHE A 24 -30.12 -15.13 -7.81
N LEU A 25 -31.01 -14.81 -6.86
CA LEU A 25 -30.90 -13.59 -6.07
C LEU A 25 -29.64 -13.57 -5.20
N ALA A 26 -29.27 -14.71 -4.61
CA ALA A 26 -28.04 -14.85 -3.84
C ALA A 26 -26.81 -14.63 -4.71
N CYS A 27 -26.79 -15.21 -5.92
CA CYS A 27 -25.68 -15.01 -6.86
C CYS A 27 -25.55 -13.54 -7.28
N LEU A 28 -26.66 -12.88 -7.60
CA LEU A 28 -26.69 -11.45 -7.94
C LEU A 28 -26.20 -10.59 -6.77
N ALA A 29 -26.69 -10.86 -5.56
CA ALA A 29 -26.27 -10.15 -4.36
C ALA A 29 -24.78 -10.36 -4.07
N LEU A 30 -24.28 -11.58 -4.21
CA LEU A 30 -22.85 -11.89 -4.03
C LEU A 30 -21.97 -11.19 -5.07
N GLY A 31 -22.40 -11.14 -6.34
CA GLY A 31 -21.66 -10.43 -7.39
C GLY A 31 -21.54 -8.93 -7.10
N VAL A 32 -22.65 -8.28 -6.76
CA VAL A 32 -22.66 -6.84 -6.41
C VAL A 32 -21.86 -6.59 -5.12
N ALA A 33 -22.02 -7.45 -4.10
CA ALA A 33 -21.27 -7.34 -2.86
C ALA A 33 -19.76 -7.47 -3.08
N ALA A 34 -19.32 -8.38 -3.94
CA ALA A 34 -17.91 -8.54 -4.28
C ALA A 34 -17.33 -7.27 -4.94
N ILE A 35 -18.05 -6.68 -5.90
CA ILE A 35 -17.61 -5.45 -6.57
C ILE A 35 -17.52 -4.29 -5.57
N ALA A 36 -18.53 -4.12 -4.71
CA ALA A 36 -18.55 -3.07 -3.70
C ALA A 36 -17.44 -3.24 -2.66
N ALA A 37 -17.16 -4.49 -2.24
CA ALA A 37 -16.10 -4.80 -1.29
C ALA A 37 -14.71 -4.46 -1.84
N VAL A 38 -14.42 -4.82 -3.10
CA VAL A 38 -13.15 -4.49 -3.75
C VAL A 38 -12.96 -2.98 -3.87
N GLY A 39 -14.02 -2.25 -4.26
CA GLY A 39 -13.97 -0.78 -4.33
C GLY A 39 -13.69 -0.13 -2.97
N SER A 40 -14.36 -0.63 -1.92
CA SER A 40 -14.17 -0.14 -0.55
C SER A 40 -12.77 -0.45 -0.03
N LEU A 41 -12.26 -1.65 -0.28
CA LEU A 41 -10.91 -2.06 0.10
C LEU A 41 -9.85 -1.20 -0.59
N ARG A 42 -9.99 -0.99 -1.90
CA ARG A 42 -9.09 -0.12 -2.66
C ARG A 42 -9.06 1.30 -2.07
N ALA A 43 -10.22 1.89 -1.81
CA ALA A 43 -10.31 3.23 -1.23
C ALA A 43 -9.68 3.30 0.17
N ALA A 44 -9.87 2.26 0.99
CA ALA A 44 -9.25 2.19 2.30
C ALA A 44 -7.72 2.09 2.22
N ILE A 45 -7.19 1.29 1.28
CA ILE A 45 -5.75 1.17 1.03
C ILE A 45 -5.18 2.51 0.54
N GLU A 46 -5.80 3.11 -0.48
CA GLU A 46 -5.34 4.38 -1.05
C GLU A 46 -5.32 5.48 0.02
N ALA A 47 -6.40 5.60 0.80
CA ALA A 47 -6.45 6.56 1.90
C ALA A 47 -5.42 6.27 3.00
N GLY A 48 -5.12 4.99 3.28
CA GLY A 48 -4.06 4.60 4.21
C GLY A 48 -2.69 4.98 3.70
N LEU A 49 -2.37 4.63 2.46
CA LEU A 49 -1.12 4.96 1.79
C LEU A 49 -0.91 6.47 1.71
N THR A 50 -1.93 7.26 1.35
CA THR A 50 -1.80 8.72 1.29
C THR A 50 -1.54 9.34 2.66
N ARG A 51 -2.14 8.81 3.74
CA ARG A 51 -1.90 9.32 5.10
C ARG A 51 -0.50 8.99 5.62
N GLU A 52 -0.01 7.80 5.29
CA GLU A 52 1.29 7.28 5.76
C GLU A 52 2.40 7.48 4.72
N ALA A 53 2.15 8.16 3.60
CA ALA A 53 3.07 8.22 2.46
C ALA A 53 4.45 8.74 2.86
N SER A 54 4.50 9.87 3.59
CA SER A 54 5.76 10.46 4.03
C SER A 54 6.51 9.58 5.04
N SER A 55 5.80 8.83 5.88
CA SER A 55 6.38 7.88 6.83
C SER A 55 6.94 6.65 6.11
N ILE A 56 6.19 6.11 5.13
CA ILE A 56 6.61 4.97 4.30
C ILE A 56 7.83 5.34 3.44
N LEU A 57 7.85 6.55 2.87
CA LEU A 57 8.97 7.07 2.07
C LEU A 57 10.15 7.54 2.94
N GLY A 58 9.93 7.83 4.22
CA GLY A 58 10.94 8.40 5.13
C GLY A 58 11.24 9.89 4.86
N GLY A 59 10.37 10.58 4.12
CA GLY A 59 10.52 11.94 3.60
C GLY A 59 9.28 12.40 2.83
N ASP A 60 9.16 13.70 2.55
CA ASP A 60 8.11 14.21 1.64
C ASP A 60 8.43 13.91 0.17
N VAL A 61 9.72 13.83 -0.15
CA VAL A 61 10.26 13.55 -1.48
C VAL A 61 11.49 12.64 -1.32
N GLU A 62 11.55 11.59 -2.12
CA GLU A 62 12.71 10.70 -2.25
C GLU A 62 13.32 10.86 -3.64
N ILE A 63 14.65 10.96 -3.70
CA ILE A 63 15.40 11.02 -4.95
C ILE A 63 16.42 9.89 -4.93
N GLU A 64 16.20 8.87 -5.77
CA GLU A 64 17.07 7.70 -5.85
C GLU A 64 18.06 7.84 -7.01
N PHE A 65 19.35 7.60 -6.72
CA PHE A 65 20.41 7.58 -7.72
C PHE A 65 21.02 6.19 -7.82
N THR A 66 20.90 5.57 -9.00
CA THR A 66 21.40 4.21 -9.21
C THR A 66 22.92 4.20 -9.38
N TYR A 67 23.62 3.50 -8.49
CA TYR A 67 25.08 3.29 -8.51
C TYR A 67 25.94 4.57 -8.49
N ARG A 68 25.39 5.69 -8.04
CA ARG A 68 26.13 6.95 -7.90
C ARG A 68 25.54 7.80 -6.78
N PHE A 69 26.33 8.74 -6.32
CA PHE A 69 25.86 9.83 -5.48
C PHE A 69 25.27 10.96 -6.33
N ALA A 70 24.51 11.83 -5.67
CA ALA A 70 24.11 13.11 -6.25
C ALA A 70 25.35 13.94 -6.57
N ASP A 71 25.38 14.55 -7.75
CA ASP A 71 26.45 15.47 -8.12
C ASP A 71 26.36 16.80 -7.34
N GLU A 72 27.29 17.71 -7.56
CA GLU A 72 27.30 18.99 -6.85
C GLU A 72 26.10 19.88 -7.23
N VAL A 73 25.64 19.82 -8.47
CA VAL A 73 24.49 20.61 -8.97
C VAL A 73 23.19 20.08 -8.38
N GLU A 74 23.01 18.77 -8.37
CA GLU A 74 21.87 18.07 -7.78
C GLU A 74 21.81 18.31 -6.27
N ARG A 75 22.95 18.24 -5.56
CA ARG A 75 23.02 18.54 -4.13
C ARG A 75 22.69 20.00 -3.81
N ALA A 76 23.22 20.93 -4.60
CA ALA A 76 22.89 22.34 -4.45
C ALA A 76 21.38 22.59 -4.71
N TRP A 77 20.80 21.91 -5.68
CA TRP A 77 19.38 22.00 -5.96
C TRP A 77 18.53 21.45 -4.80
N MET A 78 18.88 20.29 -4.24
CA MET A 78 18.19 19.72 -3.07
C MET A 78 18.27 20.67 -1.87
N ALA A 79 19.45 21.21 -1.58
CA ALA A 79 19.64 22.17 -0.49
C ALA A 79 18.85 23.48 -0.68
N ALA A 80 18.57 23.88 -1.93
CA ALA A 80 17.79 25.07 -2.23
C ALA A 80 16.26 24.85 -2.23
N ASN A 81 15.80 23.61 -2.44
CA ASN A 81 14.37 23.29 -2.62
C ASN A 81 13.76 22.47 -1.47
N ALA A 82 14.57 22.00 -0.51
CA ALA A 82 14.13 21.24 0.64
C ALA A 82 14.41 21.98 1.96
N LEU A 83 13.55 21.77 2.96
CA LEU A 83 13.77 22.29 4.32
C LEU A 83 14.82 21.48 5.08
N ALA A 84 14.88 20.19 4.82
CA ALA A 84 15.83 19.24 5.38
C ALA A 84 16.14 18.18 4.32
N VAL A 85 17.37 17.68 4.32
CA VAL A 85 17.83 16.62 3.42
C VAL A 85 18.48 15.55 4.28
N SER A 86 18.05 14.30 4.11
CA SER A 86 18.71 13.13 4.69
C SER A 86 19.31 12.29 3.56
N GLU A 87 20.53 11.79 3.77
CA GLU A 87 21.24 10.95 2.82
C GLU A 87 21.24 9.48 3.28
N ILE A 88 20.93 8.59 2.34
CA ILE A 88 20.92 7.15 2.53
C ILE A 88 21.77 6.53 1.42
N VAL A 89 22.61 5.57 1.78
CA VAL A 89 23.37 4.77 0.82
C VAL A 89 23.02 3.31 1.00
N GLU A 90 22.49 2.72 -0.07
CA GLU A 90 22.07 1.33 -0.07
C GLU A 90 22.76 0.52 -1.16
N PHE A 91 23.32 -0.63 -0.78
CA PHE A 91 23.91 -1.56 -1.73
C PHE A 91 23.84 -3.00 -1.25
N ARG A 92 23.87 -3.93 -2.21
CA ARG A 92 23.93 -5.37 -1.94
C ARG A 92 25.39 -5.79 -1.72
N SER A 93 25.63 -6.57 -0.67
CA SER A 93 26.94 -7.10 -0.31
C SER A 93 26.84 -8.59 0.04
N MET A 94 27.99 -9.23 0.22
CA MET A 94 28.07 -10.57 0.81
C MET A 94 28.80 -10.49 2.14
N VAL A 95 28.18 -10.98 3.20
CA VAL A 95 28.84 -11.16 4.50
C VAL A 95 29.31 -12.60 4.61
N ALA A 96 30.56 -12.77 5.00
CA ALA A 96 31.09 -14.05 5.46
C ALA A 96 31.11 -14.04 6.98
N ALA A 97 30.29 -14.88 7.60
CA ALA A 97 30.23 -15.06 9.05
C ALA A 97 30.82 -16.42 9.43
N ALA A 98 31.34 -16.53 10.66
CA ALA A 98 31.75 -17.83 11.19
C ALA A 98 30.50 -18.67 11.50
N GLY A 99 30.31 -19.74 10.73
CA GLY A 99 29.24 -20.71 10.95
C GLY A 99 29.54 -21.62 12.14
N PRO A 100 28.54 -22.36 12.63
CA PRO A 100 28.73 -23.37 13.66
C PRO A 100 29.78 -24.40 13.21
N GLY A 101 30.90 -24.49 13.92
CA GLY A 101 32.02 -25.40 13.56
C GLY A 101 33.21 -24.74 12.87
N GLY A 102 33.21 -23.42 12.68
CA GLY A 102 34.37 -22.67 12.18
C GLY A 102 34.47 -22.59 10.64
N GLU A 103 33.49 -23.14 9.92
CA GLU A 103 33.35 -22.95 8.48
C GLU A 103 32.76 -21.56 8.17
N ALA A 104 33.26 -20.90 7.12
CA ALA A 104 32.78 -19.59 6.71
C ALA A 104 31.44 -19.72 5.95
N GLU A 105 30.36 -19.24 6.54
CA GLU A 105 29.05 -19.16 5.92
C GLU A 105 28.91 -17.83 5.17
N ARG A 106 28.48 -17.87 3.91
CA ARG A 106 28.28 -16.67 3.08
C ARG A 106 26.80 -16.39 2.90
N ALA A 107 26.37 -15.19 3.25
CA ALA A 107 25.01 -14.72 3.06
C ALA A 107 24.99 -13.42 2.24
N LEU A 108 24.01 -13.31 1.36
CA LEU A 108 23.68 -12.03 0.72
C LEU A 108 23.06 -11.12 1.77
N VAL A 109 23.56 -9.89 1.86
CA VAL A 109 23.03 -8.86 2.74
C VAL A 109 22.80 -7.57 1.97
N GLN A 110 21.93 -6.73 2.49
CA GLN A 110 21.75 -5.37 2.02
C GLN A 110 22.30 -4.44 3.11
N VAL A 111 23.29 -3.63 2.74
CA VAL A 111 23.89 -2.65 3.64
C VAL A 111 23.20 -1.33 3.37
N LYS A 112 22.61 -0.75 4.41
CA LYS A 112 21.99 0.58 4.40
C LYS A 112 22.76 1.46 5.38
N ALA A 113 23.49 2.43 4.87
CA ALA A 113 24.05 3.51 5.66
C ALA A 113 23.06 4.67 5.69
N VAL A 114 22.87 5.27 6.85
CA VAL A 114 21.95 6.38 7.08
C VAL A 114 22.67 7.48 7.84
N ASP A 115 22.26 8.72 7.64
CA ASP A 115 22.73 9.84 8.44
C ASP A 115 21.97 9.99 9.77
N GLY A 116 22.31 11.03 10.54
CA GLY A 116 21.67 11.32 11.82
C GLY A 116 20.28 11.94 11.74
N LEU A 117 19.81 12.30 10.54
CA LEU A 117 18.47 12.86 10.30
C LEU A 117 17.47 11.77 9.90
N TYR A 118 17.93 10.55 9.65
CA TYR A 118 17.09 9.44 9.29
C TYR A 118 16.34 8.82 10.49
N PRO A 119 15.04 8.51 10.36
CA PRO A 119 14.15 8.95 9.28
C PRO A 119 13.65 10.39 9.51
N LEU A 120 13.37 11.15 8.44
CA LEU A 120 12.82 12.51 8.57
C LEU A 120 11.37 12.51 9.10
N TYR A 121 10.63 11.45 8.79
CA TYR A 121 9.29 11.18 9.28
C TYR A 121 9.23 9.79 9.89
N GLY A 122 8.54 9.63 11.02
CA GLY A 122 8.38 8.37 11.74
C GLY A 122 7.43 8.52 12.91
#